data_AF-A0A4U1YS23-F1
#
_entry.id   AF-A0A4U1YS23-F1
#
_cell.length_a   1.000
_cell.length_b   1.000
_cell.length_c   1.000
_cell.angle_alpha   90.00
_cell.angle_beta   90.00
_cell.angle_gamma   90.00
#
_symmetry.space_group_name_H-M   'P 1'
#
loop_
_entity.id
_entity.type
_entity.pdbx_description
1 polymer ?
#
loop_
_entity_poly.entity_id
_entity_poly.type
_entity_poly.pdbx_seq_one_letter_code
_entity_poly.pdbx_strand_id
1 'polypeptide(L)'
;MKNDQSIEYLKEQLYNAEIAYSWEYIGGEGKYGHLIEWCTAILAGSLFPLFLLVVEDDAIYQSGFWLFSSTGLIMVFVSRYLFGPDKHRCYHLTALGIHYTEQDLIPEVAYKIARGFAWVGIGVCI
;
A
#
# COMPACT_ATOMS: atom_id res chain seq x y z
N MET A 1 6.12 19.78 29.41
CA MET A 1 7.55 20.08 29.16
C MET A 1 8.53 19.09 29.78
N LYS A 2 8.49 18.76 31.09
CA LYS A 2 9.46 17.79 31.66
C LYS A 2 9.27 16.34 31.19
N ASN A 3 8.05 15.96 30.84
CA ASN A 3 7.68 14.58 30.52
C ASN A 3 8.16 14.13 29.12
N ASP A 4 8.11 15.01 28.13
CA ASP A 4 8.46 14.65 26.74
C ASP A 4 9.96 14.39 26.59
N GLN A 5 10.80 15.20 27.25
CA GLN A 5 12.25 14.98 27.27
C GLN A 5 12.65 13.68 27.97
N SER A 6 11.96 13.31 29.06
CA SER A 6 12.20 12.01 29.70
C SER A 6 11.74 10.84 28.82
N ILE A 7 10.69 11.00 28.02
CA ILE A 7 10.21 9.97 27.09
C ILE A 7 11.21 9.78 25.94
N GLU A 8 11.75 10.87 25.38
CA GLU A 8 12.80 10.79 24.36
C GLU A 8 14.06 10.10 24.88
N TYR A 9 14.52 10.48 26.08
CA TYR A 9 15.66 9.85 26.71
C TYR A 9 15.47 8.34 26.96
N LEU A 10 14.27 7.91 27.38
CA LEU A 10 13.94 6.50 27.55
C LEU A 10 13.85 5.75 26.21
N LYS A 11 13.33 6.39 25.15
CA LYS A 11 13.36 5.84 23.79
C LYS A 11 14.80 5.63 23.34
N GLU A 12 15.67 6.61 23.51
CA GLU A 12 17.05 6.53 23.07
C GLU A 12 17.82 5.40 23.78
N GLN A 13 17.59 5.22 25.08
CA GLN A 13 18.10 4.06 25.81
C GLN A 13 17.54 2.73 25.30
N LEU A 14 16.25 2.68 24.96
CA LEU A 14 15.61 1.48 24.41
C LEU A 14 16.20 1.08 23.05
N TYR A 15 16.45 2.05 22.16
CA TYR A 15 17.04 1.80 20.84
C TYR A 15 18.53 1.43 20.90
N ASN A 16 19.25 1.84 21.95
CA ASN A 16 20.67 1.52 22.15
C ASN A 16 20.90 0.25 22.98
N ALA A 17 19.85 -0.33 23.57
CA ALA A 17 19.97 -1.55 24.37
C ALA A 17 20.25 -2.78 23.50
N GLU A 18 20.90 -3.78 24.11
CA GLU A 18 21.20 -5.03 23.42
C GLU A 18 19.91 -5.78 23.06
N ILE A 19 19.87 -6.28 21.82
CA ILE A 19 18.72 -6.99 21.25
C ILE A 19 18.84 -8.46 21.64
N ALA A 20 17.90 -8.95 22.45
CA ALA A 20 17.85 -10.36 22.86
C ALA A 20 17.18 -11.23 21.78
N TYR A 21 16.12 -10.72 21.15
CA TYR A 21 15.37 -11.42 20.11
C TYR A 21 14.87 -10.46 19.04
N SER A 22 14.86 -10.91 17.79
CA SER A 22 14.28 -10.18 16.66
C SER A 22 13.40 -11.08 15.83
N TRP A 23 12.27 -10.56 15.35
CA TRP A 23 11.44 -11.26 14.38
C TRP A 23 10.88 -10.29 13.34
N GLU A 24 10.69 -10.81 12.14
CA GLU A 24 10.14 -10.07 11.02
C GLU A 24 8.68 -10.47 10.79
N TYR A 25 7.86 -9.48 10.49
CA TYR A 25 6.48 -9.69 10.09
C TYR A 25 6.23 -8.92 8.80
N ILE A 26 5.85 -9.65 7.76
CA ILE A 26 5.49 -9.11 6.45
C ILE A 26 3.99 -9.31 6.29
N GLY A 27 3.23 -8.21 6.28
CA GLY A 27 1.79 -8.28 6.07
C GLY A 27 1.04 -7.00 6.40
N GLY A 28 -0.23 -6.97 5.99
CA GLY A 28 -1.16 -5.89 6.31
C GLY A 28 -1.59 -5.88 7.79
N GLU A 29 -2.37 -4.87 8.16
CA GLU A 29 -2.86 -4.72 9.53
C GLU A 29 -3.90 -5.79 9.89
N GLY A 30 -3.44 -6.81 10.62
CA GLY A 30 -4.27 -7.87 11.18
C GLY A 30 -4.54 -9.05 10.24
N LYS A 31 -5.10 -10.13 10.80
CA LYS A 31 -5.31 -11.43 10.11
C LYS A 31 -6.13 -11.33 8.81
N TYR A 32 -7.03 -10.36 8.73
CA TYR A 32 -7.92 -10.15 7.58
C TYR A 32 -7.65 -8.85 6.81
N GLY A 33 -6.65 -8.05 7.20
CA GLY A 33 -6.38 -6.74 6.58
C GLY A 33 -6.16 -6.85 5.07
N HIS A 34 -5.34 -7.82 4.67
CA HIS A 34 -5.11 -8.15 3.26
C HIS A 34 -6.41 -8.41 2.47
N LEU A 35 -7.35 -9.16 3.04
CA LEU A 35 -8.61 -9.48 2.35
C LEU A 35 -9.51 -8.26 2.23
N ILE A 36 -9.55 -7.40 3.24
CA ILE A 36 -10.33 -6.15 3.24
C ILE A 36 -9.75 -5.19 2.19
N GLU A 37 -8.43 -5.06 2.11
CA GLU A 37 -7.76 -4.23 1.10
C GLU A 37 -8.05 -4.71 -0.33
N TRP A 38 -8.01 -6.02 -0.59
CA TRP A 38 -8.41 -6.57 -1.88
C TRP A 38 -9.88 -6.34 -2.20
N CYS A 39 -10.79 -6.59 -1.24
CA CYS A 39 -12.22 -6.35 -1.44
C CYS A 39 -12.51 -4.88 -1.75
N THR A 40 -11.93 -3.95 -0.99
CA THR A 40 -12.12 -2.51 -1.21
C THR A 40 -11.54 -2.05 -2.54
N ALA A 41 -10.36 -2.53 -2.92
CA ALA A 41 -9.74 -2.23 -4.21
C ALA A 41 -10.60 -2.72 -5.39
N ILE A 42 -11.07 -3.97 -5.34
CA ILE A 42 -11.91 -4.58 -6.39
C ILE A 42 -13.24 -3.84 -6.50
N LEU A 43 -13.91 -3.55 -5.38
CA LEU A 43 -15.15 -2.78 -5.37
C LEU A 43 -14.95 -1.38 -5.98
N ALA A 44 -13.86 -0.69 -5.64
CA ALA A 44 -13.55 0.61 -6.20
C ALA A 44 -13.30 0.56 -7.71
N GLY A 45 -12.52 -0.42 -8.20
CA GLY A 45 -12.18 -0.52 -9.63
C GLY A 45 -13.31 -1.06 -10.51
N SER A 46 -14.23 -1.86 -9.96
CA SER A 46 -15.36 -2.45 -10.69
C SER A 46 -16.59 -1.55 -10.79
N LEU A 47 -16.69 -0.49 -9.99
CA LEU A 47 -17.83 0.43 -9.96
C LEU A 47 -18.20 0.98 -11.35
N PHE A 48 -17.22 1.44 -12.13
CA PHE A 48 -17.46 2.04 -13.45
C PHE A 48 -17.90 1.01 -14.51
N PRO A 49 -17.22 -0.15 -14.68
CA PRO A 49 -17.70 -1.20 -15.58
C PRO A 49 -19.09 -1.74 -15.20
N LEU A 50 -19.35 -1.94 -13.89
CA LEU A 50 -20.64 -2.42 -13.41
C LEU A 50 -21.75 -1.41 -13.70
N PHE A 51 -21.48 -0.11 -13.53
CA PHE A 51 -22.43 0.95 -13.87
C PHE A 51 -22.81 0.90 -15.37
N LEU A 52 -21.82 0.74 -16.26
CA LEU A 52 -22.08 0.65 -17.70
C LEU A 52 -22.92 -0.58 -18.06
N LEU A 53 -22.66 -1.73 -17.44
CA LEU A 53 -23.46 -2.96 -17.65
C LEU A 53 -24.92 -2.81 -17.21
N VAL A 54 -25.20 -1.95 -16.23
CA VAL A 54 -26.58 -1.72 -15.74
C VAL A 54 -27.33 -0.73 -16.63
N VAL A 55 -26.62 0.21 -17.26
CA VAL A 55 -27.23 1.30 -18.04
C VAL A 55 -27.34 0.96 -19.53
N GLU A 56 -26.38 0.22 -20.08
CA GLU A 56 -26.31 -0.12 -21.50
C GLU A 56 -26.51 -1.63 -21.71
N ASP A 57 -27.56 -2.04 -22.43
CA ASP A 57 -27.85 -3.45 -22.72
C ASP A 57 -26.75 -4.12 -23.59
N ASP A 58 -26.11 -3.34 -24.48
CA ASP A 58 -25.05 -3.81 -25.39
C ASP A 58 -23.64 -3.37 -24.96
N ALA A 59 -23.46 -2.99 -23.69
CA ALA A 59 -22.20 -2.43 -23.16
C ALA A 59 -20.96 -3.26 -23.54
N ILE A 60 -21.06 -4.59 -23.49
CA ILE A 60 -19.94 -5.51 -23.72
C ILE A 60 -19.38 -5.40 -25.15
N TYR A 61 -20.21 -5.04 -26.13
CA TYR A 61 -19.80 -4.85 -27.52
C TYR A 61 -19.19 -3.46 -27.77
N GLN A 62 -19.39 -2.52 -26.84
CA GLN A 62 -18.88 -1.17 -26.95
C GLN A 62 -17.39 -1.11 -26.60
N SER A 63 -16.59 -0.48 -27.46
CA SER A 63 -15.15 -0.27 -27.21
C SER A 63 -14.89 0.53 -25.92
N GLY A 64 -15.79 1.45 -25.57
CA GLY A 64 -15.74 2.22 -24.34
C GLY A 64 -15.76 1.35 -23.08
N PHE A 65 -16.56 0.29 -23.06
CA PHE A 65 -16.64 -0.63 -21.92
C PHE A 65 -15.30 -1.29 -21.61
N TRP A 66 -14.58 -1.73 -22.65
CA TRP A 66 -13.25 -2.33 -22.50
C TRP A 66 -12.21 -1.31 -22.03
N LEU A 67 -12.30 -0.07 -22.49
CA LEU A 67 -11.43 1.02 -22.03
C LEU A 67 -11.65 1.32 -20.54
N PHE A 68 -12.90 1.48 -20.10
CA PHE A 68 -13.21 1.72 -18.69
C PHE A 68 -12.86 0.52 -17.80
N SER A 69 -13.06 -0.70 -18.30
CA SER A 69 -12.68 -1.94 -17.60
C SER A 69 -11.16 -2.06 -17.43
N SER A 70 -10.38 -1.75 -18.46
CA SER A 70 -8.92 -1.76 -18.36
C SER A 70 -8.39 -0.69 -17.39
N THR A 71 -8.99 0.51 -17.41
CA THR A 71 -8.64 1.59 -16.49
C THR A 71 -9.02 1.22 -15.05
N GLY A 72 -10.19 0.62 -14.84
CA GLY A 72 -10.64 0.10 -13.56
C GLY A 72 -9.67 -0.95 -13.01
N LEU A 73 -9.22 -1.90 -13.84
CA LEU A 73 -8.23 -2.90 -13.45
C LEU A 73 -6.91 -2.26 -12.98
N ILE A 74 -6.41 -1.26 -13.71
CA ILE A 74 -5.21 -0.51 -13.31
C ILE A 74 -5.44 0.17 -11.96
N MET A 75 -6.60 0.77 -11.73
CA MET A 75 -6.95 1.41 -10.46
C MET A 75 -7.04 0.41 -9.28
N VAL A 76 -7.45 -0.85 -9.52
CA VAL A 76 -7.39 -1.91 -8.48
C VAL A 76 -5.95 -2.14 -8.04
N PHE A 77 -5.02 -2.26 -8.99
CA PHE A 77 -3.62 -2.49 -8.68
C PHE A 77 -2.97 -1.27 -8.01
N VAL A 78 -3.27 -0.06 -8.48
CA VAL A 78 -2.79 1.17 -7.85
C VAL A 78 -3.31 1.28 -6.42
N SER A 79 -4.59 1.01 -6.18
CA SER A 79 -5.15 1.07 -4.82
C SER A 79 -4.55 0.02 -3.89
N ARG A 80 -4.38 -1.22 -4.37
CA ARG A 80 -3.78 -2.27 -3.55
C ARG A 80 -2.31 -2.02 -3.23
N TYR A 81 -1.49 -1.61 -4.21
CA TYR A 81 -0.04 -1.54 -4.01
C TYR A 81 0.49 -0.17 -3.60
N LEU A 82 -0.26 0.91 -3.86
CA LEU A 82 0.18 2.27 -3.55
C LEU A 82 -0.53 2.85 -2.32
N PHE A 83 -1.84 2.61 -2.17
CA PHE A 83 -2.62 3.14 -1.03
C PHE A 83 -2.69 2.19 0.16
N GLY A 84 -2.60 0.87 -0.07
CA GLY A 84 -2.50 -0.14 0.99
C GLY A 84 -1.29 -1.05 0.81
N PRO A 85 -0.05 -0.53 0.72
CA PRO A 85 1.13 -1.36 0.57
C PRO A 85 1.31 -2.28 1.78
N ASP A 86 1.86 -3.47 1.55
CA ASP A 86 2.22 -4.35 2.65
C ASP A 86 3.33 -3.69 3.48
N LYS A 87 3.25 -3.80 4.80
CA LYS A 87 4.25 -3.24 5.70
C LYS A 87 5.23 -4.33 6.12
N HIS A 88 6.52 -4.03 6.07
CA HIS A 88 7.56 -4.83 6.69
C HIS A 88 7.80 -4.30 8.11
N ARG A 89 7.51 -5.12 9.11
CA ARG A 89 7.70 -4.77 10.52
C ARG A 89 8.80 -5.65 11.11
N CYS A 90 9.92 -5.04 11.46
CA CYS A 90 10.97 -5.73 12.22
C CYS A 90 10.81 -5.37 13.69
N TYR A 91 10.49 -6.38 14.50
CA TYR A 91 10.34 -6.24 15.94
C TYR A 91 11.64 -6.65 16.63
N HIS A 92 12.05 -5.85 17.60
CA HIS A 92 13.25 -6.07 18.40
C HIS A 92 12.86 -6.06 19.88
N LEU A 93 13.22 -7.13 20.58
CA LEU A 93 13.02 -7.29 22.01
C LEU A 93 14.34 -7.04 22.73
N THR A 94 14.35 -6.05 23.62
CA THR A 94 15.47 -5.70 24.49
C THR A 94 15.08 -5.93 25.95
N ALA A 95 16.05 -5.95 26.86
CA ALA A 95 15.77 -6.04 28.30
C ALA A 95 14.95 -4.86 28.85
N LEU A 96 14.97 -3.71 28.16
CA LEU A 96 14.24 -2.49 28.53
C LEU A 96 12.83 -2.43 27.93
N GLY A 97 12.53 -3.22 26.90
CA GLY A 97 11.23 -3.23 26.23
C GLY A 97 11.29 -3.67 24.77
N ILE A 98 10.20 -3.40 24.04
CA ILE A 98 10.03 -3.77 22.63
C ILE A 98 10.02 -2.50 21.79
N HIS A 99 10.81 -2.47 20.72
CA HIS A 99 10.69 -1.47 19.67
C HIS A 99 10.51 -2.15 18.31
N TYR A 100 9.90 -1.44 17.37
CA TYR A 100 9.67 -1.94 16.03
C TYR A 100 10.09 -0.88 15.01
N THR A 101 10.58 -1.34 13.87
CA THR A 101 10.79 -0.49 12.69
C THR A 101 9.74 -0.87 11.65
N GLU A 102 9.05 0.12 11.10
CA GLU A 102 8.10 -0.08 10.00
C GLU A 102 8.74 0.45 8.71
N GLN A 103 8.70 -0.37 7.66
CA GLN A 103 9.06 0.03 6.31
C GLN A 103 7.92 -0.35 5.36
N ASP A 104 7.48 0.58 4.53
CA ASP A 104 6.47 0.31 3.50
C ASP A 104 7.12 -0.49 2.36
N LEU A 105 6.61 -1.69 2.07
CA LEU A 105 7.08 -2.50 0.95
C LEU A 105 6.33 -2.07 -0.32
N ILE A 106 6.76 -0.95 -0.90
CA ILE A 106 6.34 -0.62 -2.25
C ILE A 106 7.10 -1.55 -3.21
N PRO A 107 6.41 -2.35 -4.04
CA PRO A 107 7.08 -3.23 -4.99
C PRO A 107 7.97 -2.41 -5.92
N GLU A 108 9.22 -2.83 -6.16
CA GLU A 108 10.12 -2.15 -7.12
C GLU A 108 9.48 -2.00 -8.51
N VAL A 109 8.58 -2.92 -8.86
CA VAL A 109 7.79 -2.90 -10.09
C VAL A 109 6.90 -1.65 -10.16
N ALA A 110 6.22 -1.29 -9.07
CA ALA A 110 5.37 -0.11 -9.01
C ALA A 110 6.20 1.17 -9.20
N TYR A 111 7.38 1.25 -8.57
CA TYR A 111 8.32 2.35 -8.77
C TYR A 111 8.80 2.48 -10.22
N LYS A 112 9.16 1.35 -10.87
CA LYS A 112 9.57 1.34 -12.29
C LYS A 112 8.46 1.80 -13.22
N ILE A 113 7.21 1.36 -12.97
CA ILE A 113 6.04 1.75 -13.74
C ILE A 113 5.77 3.26 -13.58
N ALA A 114 5.74 3.78 -12.35
CA ALA A 114 5.56 5.20 -12.07
C ALA A 114 6.64 6.06 -12.77
N ARG A 115 7.89 5.60 -12.73
CA ARG A 115 9.00 6.24 -13.44
C ARG A 115 8.79 6.22 -14.96
N GLY A 116 8.32 5.11 -15.52
CA GLY A 116 7.97 5.00 -16.94
C GLY A 116 6.89 6.00 -17.37
N PHE A 117 5.82 6.12 -16.58
CA PHE A 117 4.76 7.12 -16.83
C PHE A 117 5.28 8.56 -16.75
N ALA A 118 6.17 8.87 -15.80
CA ALA A 118 6.78 10.19 -15.69
C ALA A 118 7.59 10.56 -16.95
N TRP A 119 8.34 9.61 -17.53
CA TRP A 119 9.06 9.83 -18.79
C TRP A 119 8.13 10.08 -19.97
N VAL A 120 7.04 9.31 -20.08
CA VAL A 120 6.03 9.52 -21.13
C VAL A 120 5.37 10.90 -20.98
N GLY A 121 5.03 11.30 -19.76
CA GLY A 121 4.45 12.62 -19.48
C GLY A 121 5.38 13.77 -19.88
N ILE A 122 6.67 13.67 -19.57
CA ILE A 122 7.68 14.66 -20.00
C ILE A 122 7.75 14.75 -21.53
N GLY A 123 7.73 13.60 -22.23
CA GLY A 123 7.80 13.56 -23.69
C GLY A 123 6.58 14.13 -24.40
N VAL A 124 5.39 14.10 -23.79
CA VAL A 124 4.16 14.68 -24.34
C VAL A 124 4.06 16.20 -24.08
N CYS A 125 4.76 16.70 -23.08
CA CYS A 125 4.77 18.12 -22.72
C CYS A 125 5.85 18.96 -23.44
N ILE A 126 6.73 18.33 -24.23
CA ILE A 126 7.72 18.98 -25.10
C ILE A 126 7.19 19.00 -26.53
#